data_AF-A0A933BXS9-F1
#
_entry.id   AF-A0A933BXS9-F1
#
_cell.length_a   1.000
_cell.length_b   1.000
_cell.length_c   1.000
_cell.angle_alpha   90.00
_cell.angle_beta   90.00
_cell.angle_gamma   90.00
#
_symmetry.space_group_name_H-M   'P 1'
#
loop_
_entity.id
_entity.type
_entity.pdbx_description
1 polymer ?
#
loop_
_entity_poly.entity_id
_entity_poly.type
_entity_poly.pdbx_seq_one_letter_code
_entity_poly.pdbx_strand_id
1 'polypeptide(L)'
;MNAHRPGFTFAELMVVVVLGAMVLAAVYQTLIIQEKSAQQQNAIISAQQGLRTALDVLAGDLREISAASGDLLAMAPESLTVRASRKVGFVCATHKNEQKITVWELADAFSSGDSILIFADGDVNSANDDTWVQKN
;
A
#
# COMPACT_ATOMS: atom_id res chain seq x y z
N MET A 1 -51.19 -50.30 -28.72
CA MET A 1 -51.03 -49.28 -29.78
C MET A 1 -49.63 -48.72 -29.64
N ASN A 2 -48.68 -49.22 -30.44
CA ASN A 2 -47.28 -48.78 -30.36
C ASN A 2 -47.11 -47.57 -31.26
N ALA A 3 -46.98 -46.38 -30.66
CA ALA A 3 -46.65 -45.17 -31.39
C ALA A 3 -45.21 -45.30 -31.93
N HIS A 4 -45.08 -45.45 -33.25
CA HIS A 4 -43.79 -45.39 -33.92
C HIS A 4 -43.28 -43.95 -33.83
N ARG A 5 -42.26 -43.71 -33.00
CA ARG A 5 -41.57 -42.43 -32.94
C ARG A 5 -40.61 -42.37 -34.13
N PRO A 6 -40.80 -41.46 -35.10
CA PRO A 6 -39.83 -41.31 -36.18
C PRO A 6 -38.49 -40.85 -35.58
N GLY A 7 -37.40 -41.49 -36.02
CA GLY A 7 -36.04 -41.08 -35.68
C GLY A 7 -35.60 -39.84 -36.45
N PHE A 8 -34.46 -39.27 -36.08
CA PHE A 8 -33.89 -38.10 -36.73
C PHE A 8 -33.36 -38.44 -38.13
N THR A 9 -33.57 -37.52 -39.08
CA THR A 9 -32.98 -37.65 -40.42
C THR A 9 -31.53 -37.20 -40.43
N PHE A 10 -30.72 -37.75 -41.34
CA PHE A 10 -29.32 -37.35 -41.49
C PHE A 10 -29.16 -35.85 -41.80
N ALA A 11 -30.06 -35.30 -42.63
CA ALA A 11 -30.08 -33.88 -42.96
C ALA A 11 -30.34 -33.00 -41.72
N GLU A 12 -31.23 -33.42 -40.82
CA GLU A 12 -31.52 -32.70 -39.59
C GLU A 12 -30.32 -32.69 -38.64
N LEU A 13 -29.63 -33.83 -38.48
CA LEU A 13 -28.39 -33.90 -37.69
C LEU A 13 -27.28 -33.00 -38.25
N MET A 14 -27.11 -32.95 -39.58
CA MET A 14 -26.13 -32.07 -40.23
C MET A 14 -26.42 -30.59 -39.94
N VAL A 15 -27.69 -30.18 -40.05
CA VAL A 15 -28.09 -28.79 -39.77
C VAL A 15 -27.84 -28.44 -38.30
N VAL A 16 -28.21 -29.31 -37.36
CA VAL A 16 -27.99 -29.08 -35.92
C VAL A 16 -26.51 -28.97 -35.58
N VAL A 17 -25.66 -29.82 -36.17
CA VAL A 17 -24.21 -29.76 -35.93
C VAL A 17 -23.61 -28.46 -36.47
N VAL A 18 -24.00 -28.02 -37.67
CA VAL A 18 -23.50 -26.78 -38.26
C VAL A 18 -23.93 -25.57 -37.43
N LEU A 19 -25.21 -25.49 -37.04
CA LEU A 19 -25.71 -24.40 -36.20
C LEU A 19 -25.06 -24.42 -34.81
N GLY A 20 -24.91 -25.61 -34.20
CA GLY A 20 -24.23 -25.78 -32.92
C GLY A 20 -22.78 -25.31 -32.98
N ALA A 21 -22.05 -25.66 -34.05
CA ALA A 21 -20.67 -25.23 -34.25
C ALA A 21 -20.56 -23.69 -34.40
N MET A 22 -21.49 -23.05 -35.12
CA MET A 22 -21.53 -21.60 -35.25
C MET A 22 -21.73 -20.90 -33.90
N VAL A 23 -22.68 -21.40 -33.09
CA VAL A 23 -22.95 -20.83 -31.75
C VAL A 23 -21.74 -21.00 -30.83
N LEU A 24 -21.14 -22.19 -30.80
CA LEU A 24 -19.94 -22.44 -29.99
C LEU A 24 -18.77 -21.54 -30.42
N ALA A 25 -18.58 -21.33 -31.72
CA ALA A 25 -17.55 -20.44 -32.23
C ALA A 25 -17.76 -18.98 -31.77
N ALA A 26 -19.00 -18.48 -31.80
CA ALA A 26 -19.33 -17.13 -31.35
C ALA A 26 -19.11 -16.94 -29.83
N VAL A 27 -19.53 -17.93 -29.02
CA VAL A 27 -19.29 -17.92 -27.56
C VAL A 27 -17.79 -17.94 -27.26
N TYR A 28 -17.03 -18.78 -27.95
CA TYR A 28 -15.58 -18.89 -27.75
C TYR A 28 -14.85 -17.59 -28.09
N GLN A 29 -15.22 -16.93 -29.20
CA GLN A 29 -14.69 -15.61 -29.54
C GLN A 29 -14.99 -14.58 -28.46
N THR A 30 -16.20 -14.60 -27.91
CA THR A 30 -16.59 -13.68 -26.83
C THR A 30 -15.74 -13.90 -25.58
N LEU A 31 -15.51 -15.16 -25.20
CA LEU A 31 -14.66 -15.51 -24.05
C LEU A 31 -13.22 -15.00 -24.23
N ILE A 32 -12.62 -15.17 -25.42
CA ILE A 32 -11.27 -14.66 -25.70
C ILE A 32 -11.21 -13.13 -25.55
N ILE A 33 -12.22 -12.43 -26.08
CA ILE A 33 -12.28 -10.97 -25.99
C ILE A 33 -12.42 -10.53 -24.53
N GLN A 34 -13.26 -11.21 -23.75
CA GLN A 34 -13.44 -10.93 -22.33
C GLN A 34 -12.16 -11.16 -21.53
N GLU A 35 -11.47 -12.27 -21.76
CA GLU A 35 -10.21 -12.58 -21.09
C GLU A 35 -9.16 -11.48 -21.33
N LYS A 36 -8.97 -11.09 -22.60
CA LYS A 36 -8.04 -10.03 -22.97
C LYS A 36 -8.42 -8.68 -22.35
N SER A 37 -9.70 -8.34 -22.34
CA SER A 37 -10.19 -7.08 -21.77
C SER A 37 -10.00 -7.05 -20.25
N ALA A 38 -10.31 -8.15 -19.56
CA ALA A 38 -10.15 -8.28 -18.12
C ALA A 38 -8.68 -8.14 -17.70
N GLN A 39 -7.74 -8.73 -18.45
CA GLN A 39 -6.31 -8.59 -18.17
C GLN A 39 -5.85 -7.13 -18.24
N GLN A 40 -6.28 -6.38 -19.26
CA GLN A 40 -5.93 -4.96 -19.41
C GLN A 40 -6.52 -4.11 -18.29
N GLN A 41 -7.78 -4.34 -17.93
CA GLN A 41 -8.44 -3.62 -16.85
C GLN A 41 -7.79 -3.90 -15.49
N ASN A 42 -7.46 -5.16 -15.21
CA ASN A 42 -6.80 -5.56 -13.98
C ASN A 42 -5.42 -4.90 -13.83
N ALA A 43 -4.66 -4.76 -14.92
CA ALA A 43 -3.38 -4.08 -14.88
C ALA A 43 -3.52 -2.59 -14.49
N ILE A 44 -4.50 -1.89 -15.06
CA ILE A 44 -4.78 -0.48 -14.74
C ILE A 44 -5.25 -0.34 -13.28
N ILE A 45 -6.17 -1.18 -12.85
CA ILE A 45 -6.70 -1.17 -11.47
C ILE A 45 -5.57 -1.44 -10.47
N SER A 46 -4.72 -2.42 -10.73
CA SER A 46 -3.58 -2.74 -9.86
C SER A 46 -2.60 -1.58 -9.77
N ALA A 47 -2.30 -0.90 -10.89
CA ALA A 47 -1.43 0.26 -10.88
C ALA A 47 -2.02 1.42 -10.08
N GLN A 48 -3.31 1.73 -10.29
CA GLN A 48 -4.00 2.79 -9.56
C GLN A 48 -4.10 2.50 -8.06
N GLN A 49 -4.38 1.26 -7.69
CA GLN A 49 -4.46 0.86 -6.29
C GLN A 49 -3.08 0.93 -5.63
N GLY A 50 -2.03 0.47 -6.32
CA GLY A 50 -0.65 0.60 -5.83
C GLY A 50 -0.24 2.06 -5.62
N LEU A 51 -0.57 2.94 -6.57
CA LEU A 51 -0.31 4.38 -6.46
C LEU A 51 -1.09 5.01 -5.29
N ARG A 52 -2.36 4.66 -5.10
CA ARG A 52 -3.16 5.16 -3.97
C ARG A 52 -2.52 4.77 -2.64
N THR A 53 -2.16 3.49 -2.48
CA THR A 53 -1.49 3.02 -1.26
C THR A 53 -0.15 3.73 -1.04
N ALA A 54 0.65 3.92 -2.09
CA ALA A 54 1.93 4.63 -1.98
C ALA A 54 1.74 6.10 -1.58
N LEU A 55 0.75 6.78 -2.15
CA LEU A 55 0.42 8.16 -1.82
C LEU A 55 -0.15 8.30 -0.41
N ASP A 56 -0.96 7.35 0.05
CA ASP A 56 -1.50 7.35 1.42
C ASP A 56 -0.37 7.23 2.46
N VAL A 57 0.61 6.35 2.22
CA VAL A 57 1.81 6.23 3.06
C VAL A 57 2.65 7.51 3.00
N LEU A 58 2.93 8.02 1.79
CA LEU A 58 3.70 9.24 1.61
C LEU A 58 3.04 10.45 2.28
N ALA A 59 1.71 10.59 2.16
CA ALA A 59 0.96 11.66 2.82
C ALA A 59 1.02 11.54 4.35
N GLY A 60 1.05 10.32 4.88
CA GLY A 60 1.30 10.07 6.30
C GLY A 60 2.67 10.57 6.74
N ASP A 61 3.74 10.14 6.06
CA ASP A 61 5.12 10.56 6.33
C ASP A 61 5.27 12.09 6.21
N LEU A 62 4.72 12.70 5.16
CA LEU A 62 4.80 14.15 4.93
C LEU A 62 3.96 14.99 5.90
N ARG A 63 2.96 14.40 6.56
CA ARG A 63 2.17 15.11 7.58
C ARG A 63 2.91 15.24 8.90
N GLU A 64 3.85 14.34 9.18
CA GLU A 64 4.64 14.36 10.41
C GLU A 64 5.81 15.35 10.35
N ILE A 65 6.33 15.64 9.15
CA ILE A 65 7.48 16.53 8.99
C ILE A 65 7.10 18.01 9.15
N SER A 66 8.02 18.79 9.72
CA SER A 66 7.91 20.25 9.79
C SER A 66 9.10 20.91 9.09
N ALA A 67 8.81 21.62 8.00
CA ALA A 67 9.83 22.43 7.31
C ALA A 67 10.36 23.55 8.21
N ALA A 68 9.50 24.13 9.07
CA ALA A 68 9.91 25.16 10.03
C ALA A 68 10.83 24.63 11.13
N SER A 69 10.69 23.34 11.50
CA SER A 69 11.52 22.67 12.50
C SER A 69 12.82 22.10 11.91
N GLY A 70 13.05 22.25 10.61
CA GLY A 70 14.27 21.80 9.93
C GLY A 70 14.23 20.35 9.42
N ASP A 71 13.05 19.73 9.32
CA ASP A 71 12.95 18.35 8.82
C ASP A 71 13.11 18.25 7.30
N LEU A 72 12.96 19.35 6.57
CA LEU A 72 13.22 19.44 5.13
C LEU A 72 14.70 19.73 4.87
N LEU A 73 15.44 18.73 4.37
CA LEU A 73 16.88 18.83 4.15
C LEU A 73 17.22 19.31 2.72
N ALA A 74 16.48 18.83 1.72
CA ALA A 74 16.67 19.23 0.33
C ALA A 74 15.40 19.04 -0.49
N MET A 75 15.22 19.86 -1.54
CA MET A 75 14.11 19.77 -2.48
C MET A 75 14.59 20.02 -3.91
N ALA A 76 14.20 19.14 -4.82
CA ALA A 76 14.39 19.25 -6.26
C ALA A 76 13.04 19.00 -6.98
N PRO A 77 12.93 19.24 -8.30
CA PRO A 77 11.65 19.08 -9.02
C PRO A 77 11.00 17.70 -8.87
N GLU A 78 11.81 16.65 -8.76
CA GLU A 78 11.37 15.24 -8.71
C GLU A 78 11.92 14.50 -7.47
N SER A 79 12.52 15.21 -6.50
CA SER A 79 13.06 14.56 -5.29
C SER A 79 12.99 15.44 -4.06
N LEU A 80 12.80 14.80 -2.91
CA LEU A 80 12.69 15.43 -1.60
C LEU A 80 13.51 14.62 -0.60
N THR A 81 14.36 15.30 0.17
CA THR A 81 15.11 14.68 1.26
C THR A 81 14.59 15.24 2.57
N VAL A 82 14.01 14.37 3.40
CA VAL A 82 13.41 14.74 4.69
C VAL A 82 13.91 13.85 5.81
N ARG A 83 13.82 14.33 7.04
CA ARG A 83 13.95 13.51 8.25
C ARG A 83 12.60 12.86 8.53
N ALA A 84 12.54 11.54 8.50
CA ALA A 84 11.34 10.77 8.83
C ALA A 84 11.56 9.98 10.12
N SER A 85 10.56 9.92 11.00
CA SER A 85 10.60 9.05 12.16
C SER A 85 10.42 7.60 11.69
N ARG A 86 11.33 6.72 12.12
CA ARG A 86 11.29 5.29 11.78
C ARG A 86 11.25 4.39 13.01
N LYS A 87 11.71 4.90 14.15
CA LYS A 87 11.77 4.19 15.42
C LYS A 87 11.14 5.06 16.51
N VAL A 88 10.42 4.44 17.42
CA VAL A 88 9.75 5.10 18.53
C VAL A 88 9.91 4.27 19.80
N GLY A 89 10.06 4.96 20.92
CA GLY A 89 10.19 4.35 22.23
C GLY A 89 9.89 5.37 23.33
N PHE A 90 9.74 4.85 24.54
CA PHE A 90 9.45 5.65 25.73
C PHE A 90 10.71 5.76 26.59
N VAL A 91 11.05 6.97 27.02
CA VAL A 91 12.15 7.18 27.96
C VAL A 91 11.72 6.70 29.35
N CYS A 92 12.39 5.69 29.88
CA CYS A 92 12.12 5.14 31.21
C CYS A 92 12.99 5.79 32.30
N ALA A 93 14.25 6.08 31.99
CA ALA A 93 15.18 6.70 32.93
C ALA A 93 16.25 7.51 32.21
N THR A 94 16.68 8.63 32.81
CA THR A 94 17.79 9.45 32.31
C THR A 94 18.96 9.42 33.31
N HIS A 95 20.14 9.06 32.83
CA HIS A 95 21.35 8.96 33.65
C HIS A 95 22.30 10.10 33.29
N LYS A 96 22.16 11.24 33.98
CA LYS A 96 22.89 12.49 33.66
C LYS A 96 24.42 12.34 33.69
N ASN A 97 24.94 11.54 34.62
CA ASN A 97 26.39 11.36 34.80
C ASN A 97 27.05 10.58 33.66
N GLU A 98 26.30 9.66 33.04
CA GLU A 98 26.80 8.79 31.96
C GLU A 98 26.33 9.25 30.58
N GLN A 99 25.51 10.31 30.52
CA GLN A 99 24.80 10.76 29.31
C GLN A 99 24.05 9.63 28.60
N LYS A 100 23.48 8.70 29.36
CA LYS A 100 22.70 7.56 28.86
C LYS A 100 21.23 7.74 29.18
N ILE A 101 20.40 7.23 28.27
CA ILE A 101 18.97 7.18 28.43
C ILE A 101 18.56 5.72 28.31
N THR A 102 17.74 5.26 29.25
CA THR A 102 17.11 3.94 29.18
C THR A 102 15.78 4.13 28.48
N VAL A 103 15.61 3.46 27.34
CA VAL A 103 14.42 3.54 26.50
C VAL A 103 13.75 2.18 26.48
N TRP A 104 12.43 2.17 26.58
CA TRP A 104 11.61 1.03 26.22
C TRP A 104 11.19 1.17 24.76
N GLU A 105 11.67 0.26 23.92
CA GLU A 105 11.50 0.29 22.47
C GLU A 105 10.14 -0.28 22.10
N LEU A 106 9.35 0.47 21.31
CA LEU A 106 8.03 0.01 20.89
C LEU A 106 8.10 -0.92 19.65
N ALA A 107 9.14 -0.73 18.83
CA ALA A 107 9.35 -1.47 17.60
C ALA A 107 10.85 -1.82 17.46
N ASP A 108 11.51 -1.34 16.41
CA ASP A 108 12.92 -1.62 16.16
C ASP A 108 13.83 -0.93 17.17
N ALA A 109 14.91 -1.63 17.52
CA ALA A 109 15.90 -1.13 18.46
C ALA A 109 16.71 0.04 17.90
N PHE A 110 17.05 1.01 18.76
CA PHE A 110 17.90 2.13 18.36
C PHE A 110 19.35 1.66 18.17
N SER A 111 19.98 2.11 17.08
CA SER A 111 21.35 1.75 16.71
C SER A 111 22.30 2.94 16.77
N SER A 112 23.59 2.66 16.95
CA SER A 112 24.63 3.68 16.84
C SER A 112 24.60 4.32 15.45
N GLY A 113 24.44 5.65 15.40
CA GLY A 113 24.30 6.43 14.17
C GLY A 113 22.88 6.91 13.87
N ASP A 114 21.88 6.47 14.66
CA ASP A 114 20.52 7.00 14.56
C ASP A 114 20.45 8.40 15.16
N SER A 115 19.86 9.36 14.44
CA SER A 115 19.49 10.66 15.01
C SER A 115 18.23 10.49 15.86
N ILE A 116 18.30 10.90 17.13
CA ILE A 116 17.17 10.77 18.07
C ILE A 116 16.59 12.13 18.41
N LEU A 117 15.25 12.17 18.45
CA LEU A 117 14.46 13.31 18.89
C LEU A 117 13.77 12.93 20.19
N ILE A 118 14.02 13.67 21.26
CA ILE A 118 13.48 13.40 22.59
C ILE A 118 12.52 14.52 22.95
N PHE A 119 11.27 14.16 23.23
CA PHE A 119 10.33 15.08 23.86
C PHE A 119 10.54 15.04 25.37
N ALA A 120 10.94 16.17 25.95
CA ALA A 120 11.08 16.32 27.39
C ALA A 120 9.91 17.16 27.89
N ASP A 121 8.93 16.46 28.48
CA ASP A 121 7.90 17.04 29.34
C ASP A 121 8.57 17.36 30.68
N GLY A 122 8.54 18.64 31.06
CA GLY A 122 9.20 19.15 32.26
C GLY A 122 8.36 18.87 33.50
N ASP A 123 7.56 19.86 33.89
CA ASP A 123 6.49 19.73 34.89
C ASP A 123 5.19 19.33 34.21
N VAL A 124 4.67 18.16 34.59
CA VAL A 124 3.40 17.60 34.09
C VAL A 124 2.17 18.52 34.25
N ASN A 125 2.28 19.60 35.03
CA ASN A 125 1.22 20.60 35.24
C ASN A 125 1.38 21.86 34.38
N SER A 126 2.46 21.98 33.60
CA SER A 126 2.79 23.14 32.77
C SER A 126 3.13 22.69 31.35
N ALA A 127 2.47 23.29 30.36
CA ALA A 127 2.79 23.03 28.94
C ALA A 127 3.88 23.98 28.40
N ASN A 128 4.38 24.92 29.22
CA ASN A 128 5.27 25.99 28.76
C ASN A 128 6.76 25.60 28.83
N ASP A 129 7.10 24.51 29.49
CA ASP A 129 8.45 23.99 29.68
C ASP A 129 8.71 22.70 28.87
N ASP A 130 7.72 22.28 28.08
CA ASP A 130 7.85 21.19 27.12
C ASP A 130 8.80 21.57 26.00
N THR A 131 9.85 20.76 25.82
CA THR A 131 10.85 21.03 24.79
C THR A 131 11.24 19.78 24.02
N TRP A 132 11.46 19.98 22.72
CA TRP A 132 12.06 18.98 21.84
C TRP A 132 13.58 19.11 21.87
N VAL A 133 14.27 18.06 22.32
CA VAL A 133 15.73 18.00 22.38
C VAL A 133 16.22 17.05 21.29
N GLN A 134 17.06 17.58 20.39
CA GLN A 134 17.72 16.77 19.35
C GLN A 134 19.08 16.28 19.85
N LYS A 135 19.34 14.99 19.69
CA LYS A 135 20.64 14.37 19.93
C LYS A 135 21.05 13.64 18.64
N ASN A 136 22.13 14.13 18.04
CA ASN A 136 22.80 13.48 16.91
C ASN A 136 23.78 12.43 17.39
#